data_AF-H9FJ57-F1
#
_entry.id   AF-H9FJ57-F1
#
_cell.length_a   1.000
_cell.length_b   1.000
_cell.length_c   1.000
_cell.angle_alpha   90.00
_cell.angle_beta   90.00
_cell.angle_gamma   90.00
#
_symmetry.space_group_name_H-M   'P 1'
#
loop_
_entity.id
_entity.type
_entity.pdbx_description
1 polymer ?
#
loop_
_entity_poly.entity_id
_entity_poly.type
_entity_poly.pdbx_seq_one_letter_code
_entity_poly.pdbx_strand_id
1 'polypeptide(L)'
;CYTGSGGTVEHSNPPCWGFLEDYAFVVRGLLDLYEASQESAWLEWALRLQDTQDRLFWDSQGGGYFCSEAELGAGLPLRLKDDQDGAEPSANSVSAHNLLRLHGFTGHKDWMDKCVCLLTAFSERMRRVPVALPEMVRALSAQQQTLKQIVICGDRQAKDTKALVQCVHSVYIPNKVLILADGDPSSFLSRQLPFLSTLRRLEDQATAY
;
A
#
# COMPACT_ATOMS: atom_id res chain seq x y z
N CYS A 1 13.65 -3.12 -21.93
CA CYS A 1 14.82 -3.90 -22.40
C CYS A 1 15.43 -3.19 -23.59
N TYR A 2 16.72 -2.84 -23.53
CA TYR A 2 17.43 -2.27 -24.66
C TYR A 2 18.08 -3.39 -25.47
N THR A 3 17.90 -3.37 -26.78
CA THR A 3 18.59 -4.29 -27.69
C THR A 3 19.97 -3.72 -28.00
N GLY A 4 21.02 -4.47 -27.64
CA GLY A 4 22.39 -4.10 -28.00
C GLY A 4 22.62 -4.18 -29.51
N SER A 5 23.80 -3.72 -29.94
CA SER A 5 24.22 -3.68 -31.35
C SER A 5 24.31 -5.05 -32.05
N GLY A 6 24.03 -6.15 -31.36
CA GLY A 6 23.94 -7.51 -31.89
C GLY A 6 22.56 -8.18 -31.76
N GLY A 7 21.49 -7.46 -31.38
CA GLY A 7 20.16 -8.03 -31.19
C GLY A 7 20.00 -8.87 -29.91
N THR A 8 21.03 -8.93 -29.08
CA THR A 8 20.97 -9.50 -27.73
C THR A 8 20.37 -8.49 -26.76
N VAL A 9 19.57 -8.97 -25.82
CA VAL A 9 19.09 -8.15 -24.70
C VAL A 9 20.30 -7.75 -23.86
N GLU A 10 20.57 -6.45 -23.78
CA GLU A 10 21.59 -5.94 -22.87
C GLU A 10 20.99 -5.81 -21.48
N HIS A 11 21.65 -6.44 -20.51
CA HIS A 11 21.38 -6.24 -19.10
C HIS A 11 22.30 -5.12 -18.61
N SER A 12 21.72 -4.10 -17.96
CA SER A 12 22.54 -3.10 -17.27
C SER A 12 23.34 -3.80 -16.16
N ASN A 13 24.60 -3.41 -15.99
CA ASN A 13 25.42 -3.85 -14.88
C ASN A 13 25.86 -2.62 -14.08
N PRO A 14 25.38 -2.41 -12.84
CA PRO A 14 24.47 -3.28 -12.09
C PRO A 14 23.03 -3.35 -12.68
N PRO A 15 22.26 -4.41 -12.35
CA PRO A 15 20.88 -4.54 -12.79
C PRO A 15 20.02 -3.37 -12.30
N CYS A 16 19.17 -2.82 -13.17
CA CYS A 16 18.19 -1.83 -12.78
C CYS A 16 17.07 -2.50 -11.97
N TRP A 17 16.90 -2.10 -10.72
CA TRP A 17 15.87 -2.65 -9.83
C TRP A 17 14.48 -2.04 -10.06
N GLY A 18 14.34 -1.12 -11.02
CA GLY A 18 13.13 -0.35 -11.28
C GLY A 18 13.15 1.02 -10.62
N PHE A 19 12.08 1.78 -10.83
CA PHE A 19 11.87 3.11 -10.26
C PHE A 19 10.80 3.06 -9.18
N LEU A 20 10.70 4.12 -8.37
CA LEU A 20 9.70 4.24 -7.31
C LEU A 20 8.28 3.94 -7.80
N GLU A 21 7.93 4.37 -9.01
CA GLU A 21 6.62 4.16 -9.65
C GLU A 21 6.31 2.68 -9.81
N ASP A 22 7.27 1.87 -10.28
CA ASP A 22 7.10 0.43 -10.47
C ASP A 22 6.66 -0.25 -9.17
N TYR A 23 7.26 0.16 -8.04
CA TYR A 23 6.91 -0.38 -6.73
C TYR A 23 5.59 0.16 -6.22
N ALA A 24 5.39 1.49 -6.24
CA ALA A 24 4.23 2.13 -5.64
C ALA A 24 2.92 1.66 -6.28
N PHE A 25 2.88 1.57 -7.61
CA PHE A 25 1.68 1.14 -8.33
C PHE A 25 1.45 -0.37 -8.23
N VAL A 26 2.49 -1.20 -8.22
CA VAL A 26 2.33 -2.65 -8.04
C VAL A 26 1.87 -2.97 -6.61
N VAL A 27 2.44 -2.32 -5.58
CA VAL A 27 1.93 -2.43 -4.20
C VAL A 27 0.46 -2.06 -4.15
N ARG A 28 0.07 -0.94 -4.79
CA ARG A 28 -1.33 -0.51 -4.83
C ARG A 28 -2.24 -1.59 -5.43
N GLY A 29 -1.85 -2.13 -6.59
CA GLY A 29 -2.60 -3.18 -7.27
C GLY A 29 -2.70 -4.47 -6.46
N LEU A 30 -1.64 -4.87 -5.75
CA LEU A 30 -1.64 -6.06 -4.90
C LEU A 30 -2.58 -5.90 -3.69
N LEU A 31 -2.63 -4.71 -3.09
CA LEU A 31 -3.60 -4.41 -2.03
C LEU A 31 -5.04 -4.46 -2.55
N ASP A 32 -5.27 -3.95 -3.77
CA ASP A 32 -6.60 -4.00 -4.42
C ASP A 32 -6.99 -5.45 -4.77
N LEU A 33 -6.06 -6.27 -5.26
CA LEU A 33 -6.27 -7.70 -5.50
C LEU A 33 -6.60 -8.46 -4.21
N TYR A 34 -5.92 -8.15 -3.11
CA TYR A 34 -6.24 -8.71 -1.81
C TYR A 34 -7.68 -8.35 -1.41
N GLU A 35 -8.08 -7.08 -1.46
CA GLU A 35 -9.44 -6.69 -1.07
C GLU A 35 -10.54 -7.29 -1.98
N ALA A 36 -10.22 -7.52 -3.25
CA ALA A 36 -11.15 -8.13 -4.21
C ALA A 36 -11.27 -9.65 -4.03
N SER A 37 -10.17 -10.36 -3.77
CA SER A 37 -10.12 -11.84 -3.77
C SER A 37 -10.09 -12.48 -2.38
N GLN A 38 -9.71 -11.71 -1.36
CA GLN A 38 -9.43 -12.15 0.01
C GLN A 38 -8.35 -13.27 0.07
N GLU A 39 -7.46 -13.35 -0.92
CA GLU A 39 -6.31 -14.28 -0.93
C GLU A 39 -5.11 -13.60 -0.26
N SER A 40 -4.63 -14.14 0.87
CA SER A 40 -3.56 -13.52 1.67
C SER A 40 -2.23 -13.36 0.92
N ALA A 41 -1.97 -14.23 -0.07
CA ALA A 41 -0.74 -14.21 -0.86
C ALA A 41 -0.48 -12.85 -1.55
N TRP A 42 -1.54 -12.14 -1.97
CA TRP A 42 -1.41 -10.81 -2.58
C TRP A 42 -0.96 -9.77 -1.56
N LEU A 43 -1.54 -9.80 -0.36
CA LEU A 43 -1.15 -8.92 0.73
C LEU A 43 0.29 -9.22 1.17
N GLU A 44 0.62 -10.49 1.38
CA GLU A 44 1.99 -10.93 1.70
C GLU A 44 3.02 -10.41 0.69
N TRP A 45 2.67 -10.40 -0.59
CA TRP A 45 3.55 -9.83 -1.61
C TRP A 45 3.60 -8.30 -1.53
N ALA A 46 2.47 -7.62 -1.32
CA ALA A 46 2.43 -6.17 -1.14
C ALA A 46 3.35 -5.72 0.01
N LEU A 47 3.34 -6.42 1.16
CA LEU A 47 4.24 -6.14 2.28
C LEU A 47 5.71 -6.24 1.87
N ARG A 48 6.12 -7.38 1.27
CA ARG A 48 7.51 -7.57 0.83
C ARG A 48 7.96 -6.53 -0.19
N LEU A 49 7.06 -6.14 -1.08
CA LEU A 49 7.35 -5.16 -2.12
C LEU A 49 7.44 -3.74 -1.53
N GLN A 50 6.59 -3.39 -0.57
CA GLN A 50 6.70 -2.14 0.18
C GLN A 50 8.01 -2.07 0.97
N ASP A 51 8.40 -3.14 1.66
CA ASP A 51 9.68 -3.18 2.39
C ASP A 51 10.87 -2.99 1.43
N THR A 52 10.77 -3.54 0.23
CA THR A 52 11.77 -3.34 -0.82
C THR A 52 11.79 -1.89 -1.32
N GLN A 53 10.61 -1.29 -1.54
CA GLN A 53 10.48 0.12 -1.89
C GLN A 53 11.11 1.02 -0.83
N ASP A 54 10.84 0.74 0.44
CA ASP A 54 11.38 1.45 1.60
C ASP A 54 12.90 1.36 1.64
N ARG A 55 13.47 0.17 1.43
CA ARG A 55 14.92 -0.03 1.42
C ARG A 55 15.60 0.73 0.28
N LEU A 56 15.00 0.76 -0.91
CA LEU A 56 15.63 1.30 -2.11
C LEU A 56 15.47 2.83 -2.25
N PHE A 57 14.31 3.36 -1.86
CA PHE A 57 13.90 4.71 -2.26
C PHE A 57 13.64 5.66 -1.10
N TRP A 58 13.47 5.19 0.14
CA TRP A 58 13.12 6.05 1.28
C TRP A 58 14.23 7.06 1.60
N ASP A 59 13.86 8.32 1.81
CA ASP A 59 14.74 9.35 2.35
C ASP A 59 14.60 9.41 3.88
N SER A 60 15.60 8.87 4.59
CA SER A 60 15.63 8.90 6.05
C SER A 60 15.86 10.29 6.66
N GLN A 61 16.33 11.27 5.88
CA GLN A 61 16.58 12.63 6.37
C GLN A 61 15.40 13.55 6.09
N GLY A 62 14.91 13.55 4.84
CA GLY A 62 13.87 14.48 4.38
C GLY A 62 12.46 13.89 4.30
N GLY A 63 12.29 12.59 4.53
CA GLY A 63 11.00 11.89 4.38
C GLY A 63 10.56 11.73 2.91
N GLY A 64 9.60 10.83 2.68
CA GLY A 64 9.17 10.47 1.34
C GLY A 64 10.21 9.64 0.58
N TYR A 65 9.98 9.47 -0.71
CA TYR A 65 10.75 8.55 -1.55
C TYR A 65 11.37 9.28 -2.74
N PHE A 66 12.62 8.95 -3.04
CA PHE A 66 13.30 9.35 -4.27
C PHE A 66 12.82 8.52 -5.47
N CYS A 67 12.77 9.12 -6.66
CA CYS A 67 12.32 8.43 -7.87
C CYS A 67 13.25 7.28 -8.31
N SER A 68 14.56 7.42 -8.04
CA SER A 68 15.58 6.43 -8.36
C SER A 68 16.22 5.86 -7.10
N GLU A 69 16.77 4.65 -7.18
CA GLU A 69 17.48 4.01 -6.08
C GLU A 69 18.78 4.75 -5.69
N ALA A 70 19.29 4.46 -4.50
CA ALA A 70 20.50 5.10 -4.00
C ALA A 70 21.78 4.68 -4.76
N GLU A 71 21.90 3.42 -5.17
CA GLU A 71 23.12 2.86 -5.78
C GLU A 71 23.30 3.25 -7.25
N LEU A 72 22.28 3.09 -8.12
CA LEU A 72 22.27 3.72 -9.46
C LEU A 72 22.41 5.25 -9.35
N GLY A 73 21.94 5.84 -8.24
CA GLY A 73 22.05 7.27 -7.94
C GLY A 73 23.47 7.76 -7.67
N ALA A 74 24.47 6.89 -7.43
CA ALA A 74 25.85 7.32 -7.21
C ALA A 74 26.47 8.02 -8.45
N GLY A 75 25.93 7.75 -9.64
CA GLY A 75 26.26 8.46 -10.88
C GLY A 75 25.33 9.65 -11.19
N LEU A 76 24.21 9.82 -10.48
CA LEU A 76 23.33 10.98 -10.64
C LEU A 76 23.74 12.10 -9.67
N PRO A 77 23.99 13.32 -10.16
CA PRO A 77 24.33 14.46 -9.29
C PRO A 77 23.22 14.81 -8.28
N LEU A 78 21.97 14.45 -8.57
CA LEU A 78 20.80 14.78 -7.76
C LEU A 78 19.71 13.71 -7.91
N ARG A 79 19.20 13.20 -6.78
CA ARG A 79 17.99 12.36 -6.73
C ARG A 79 16.80 13.26 -6.42
N LEU A 80 15.78 13.19 -7.27
CA LEU A 80 14.56 13.97 -7.12
C LEU A 80 13.48 13.15 -6.42
N LYS A 81 12.58 13.84 -5.74
CA LYS A 81 11.28 13.31 -5.32
C LYS A 81 10.25 13.98 -6.19
N ASP A 82 9.42 13.19 -6.87
CA ASP A 82 8.31 13.75 -7.63
C ASP A 82 7.34 14.42 -6.67
N ASP A 83 7.00 15.67 -6.99
CA ASP A 83 6.22 16.56 -6.14
C ASP A 83 4.84 16.88 -6.73
N GLN A 84 4.50 16.36 -7.91
CA GLN A 84 3.28 16.73 -8.64
C GLN A 84 2.47 15.51 -9.06
N ASP A 85 1.18 15.49 -8.70
CA ASP A 85 0.23 14.60 -9.35
C ASP A 85 -0.22 15.25 -10.67
N GLY A 86 0.07 14.57 -11.79
CA GLY A 86 -0.24 15.01 -13.15
C GLY A 86 -1.42 14.26 -13.75
N ALA A 87 -1.24 13.75 -14.97
CA ALA A 87 -2.20 12.81 -15.56
C ALA A 87 -2.28 11.50 -14.76
N GLU A 88 -1.16 11.12 -14.16
CA GLU A 88 -1.02 10.02 -13.21
C GLU A 88 -0.61 10.61 -11.84
N PRO A 89 -1.03 9.98 -10.73
CA PRO A 89 -0.59 10.41 -9.41
C PRO A 89 0.91 10.16 -9.24
N SER A 90 1.60 11.04 -8.53
CA SER A 90 3.01 10.83 -8.21
C SER A 90 3.17 9.57 -7.34
N ALA A 91 4.29 8.88 -7.50
CA ALA A 91 4.52 7.66 -6.73
C ALA A 91 4.63 7.92 -5.22
N ASN A 92 5.00 9.14 -4.79
CA ASN A 92 4.93 9.55 -3.38
C ASN A 92 3.49 9.64 -2.89
N SER A 93 2.57 10.24 -3.67
CA SER A 93 1.14 10.29 -3.32
C SER A 93 0.53 8.89 -3.20
N VAL A 94 0.82 8.01 -4.17
CA VAL A 94 0.35 6.61 -4.13
C VAL A 94 0.93 5.87 -2.93
N SER A 95 2.22 6.05 -2.65
CA SER A 95 2.91 5.42 -1.50
C SER A 95 2.34 5.88 -0.17
N ALA A 96 2.00 7.17 -0.02
CA ALA A 96 1.37 7.69 1.19
C ALA A 96 0.09 6.92 1.52
N HIS A 97 -0.74 6.65 0.51
CA HIS A 97 -1.98 5.91 0.68
C HIS A 97 -1.74 4.40 0.89
N ASN A 98 -0.74 3.81 0.22
CA ASN A 98 -0.35 2.41 0.43
C ASN A 98 0.09 2.17 1.88
N LEU A 99 0.93 3.06 2.43
CA LEU A 99 1.40 2.99 3.81
C LEU A 99 0.24 3.02 4.82
N LEU A 100 -0.78 3.86 4.59
CA LEU A 100 -1.99 3.86 5.42
C LEU A 100 -2.72 2.52 5.37
N ARG A 101 -2.94 1.98 4.16
CA ARG A 101 -3.65 0.70 3.99
C ARG A 101 -2.87 -0.45 4.61
N LEU A 102 -1.56 -0.50 4.41
CA LEU A 102 -0.68 -1.49 5.01
C LEU A 102 -0.72 -1.43 6.53
N HIS A 103 -0.69 -0.23 7.12
CA HIS A 103 -0.94 -0.05 8.54
C HIS A 103 -2.33 -0.60 8.93
N GLY A 104 -3.38 -0.28 8.16
CA GLY A 104 -4.73 -0.80 8.39
C GLY A 104 -4.84 -2.33 8.33
N PHE A 105 -4.04 -3.01 7.50
CA PHE A 105 -4.05 -4.47 7.39
C PHE A 105 -3.21 -5.18 8.46
N THR A 106 -2.29 -4.48 9.12
CA THR A 106 -1.25 -5.13 9.91
C THR A 106 -1.03 -4.55 11.29
N GLY A 107 -1.49 -3.34 11.55
CA GLY A 107 -1.21 -2.62 12.79
C GLY A 107 0.25 -2.17 12.95
N HIS A 108 1.15 -2.44 11.98
CA HIS A 108 2.55 -1.99 12.04
C HIS A 108 2.61 -0.47 12.04
N LYS A 109 3.12 0.11 13.13
CA LYS A 109 3.15 1.56 13.32
C LYS A 109 4.16 2.25 12.41
N ASP A 110 5.24 1.57 12.06
CA ASP A 110 6.30 2.11 11.20
C ASP A 110 5.77 2.64 9.86
N TRP A 111 4.76 1.98 9.27
CA TRP A 111 4.13 2.48 8.04
C TRP A 111 3.26 3.71 8.27
N MET A 112 2.56 3.81 9.41
CA MET A 112 1.86 5.04 9.78
C MET A 112 2.85 6.18 9.99
N ASP A 113 3.95 5.94 10.71
CA ASP A 113 4.98 6.94 10.96
C ASP A 113 5.65 7.41 9.66
N LYS A 114 5.95 6.49 8.74
CA LYS A 114 6.42 6.82 7.38
C LYS A 114 5.40 7.61 6.59
N CYS A 115 4.11 7.27 6.67
CA CYS A 115 3.06 8.04 6.02
C CYS A 115 3.05 9.48 6.54
N VAL A 116 3.09 9.68 7.85
CA VAL A 116 3.13 11.00 8.48
C VAL A 116 4.39 11.77 8.06
N CYS A 117 5.56 11.13 8.05
CA CYS A 117 6.81 11.73 7.58
C CYS A 117 6.73 12.16 6.11
N LEU A 118 6.18 11.32 5.24
CA LEU A 118 5.99 11.63 3.83
C LEU A 118 5.03 12.82 3.66
N LEU A 119 3.85 12.78 4.29
CA LEU A 119 2.89 13.88 4.22
C LEU A 119 3.48 15.19 4.76
N THR A 120 4.34 15.11 5.78
CA THR A 120 5.05 16.28 6.34
C THR A 120 6.05 16.85 5.34
N ALA A 121 6.81 16.00 4.65
CA ALA A 121 7.80 16.41 3.64
C ALA A 121 7.18 17.24 2.49
N PHE A 122 5.93 16.94 2.12
CA PHE A 122 5.19 17.65 1.08
C PHE A 122 4.19 18.68 1.61
N SER A 123 4.15 18.92 2.93
CA SER A 123 3.15 19.77 3.58
C SER A 123 3.15 21.22 3.06
N GLU A 124 4.33 21.78 2.80
CA GLU A 124 4.44 23.14 2.25
C GLU A 124 3.83 23.25 0.86
N ARG A 125 4.04 22.24 0.00
CA ARG A 125 3.47 22.21 -1.34
C ARG A 125 1.96 22.02 -1.29
N MET A 126 1.46 21.12 -0.43
CA MET A 126 0.02 20.94 -0.20
C MET A 126 -0.64 22.22 0.33
N ARG A 127 0.02 23.00 1.19
CA ARG A 127 -0.51 24.28 1.68
C ARG A 127 -0.60 25.34 0.59
N ARG A 128 0.42 25.43 -0.27
CA ARG A 128 0.52 26.50 -1.28
C ARG A 128 -0.23 26.19 -2.57
N VAL A 129 -0.17 24.94 -3.03
CA VAL A 129 -0.74 24.50 -4.32
C VAL A 129 -1.37 23.10 -4.16
N PRO A 130 -2.46 22.95 -3.39
CA PRO A 130 -3.08 21.65 -3.15
C PRO A 130 -3.58 20.96 -4.43
N VAL A 131 -3.94 21.74 -5.45
CA VAL A 131 -4.37 21.23 -6.76
C VAL A 131 -3.26 20.49 -7.52
N ALA A 132 -2.00 20.69 -7.16
CA ALA A 132 -0.87 19.95 -7.73
C ALA A 132 -0.65 18.60 -7.05
N LEU A 133 -1.36 18.30 -5.96
CA LEU A 133 -1.19 17.09 -5.14
C LEU A 133 -2.53 16.42 -4.74
N PRO A 134 -3.54 16.30 -5.63
CA PRO A 134 -4.85 15.74 -5.28
C PRO A 134 -4.80 14.35 -4.63
N GLU A 135 -3.96 13.41 -5.08
CA GLU A 135 -3.89 12.08 -4.46
C GLU A 135 -3.22 12.13 -3.09
N MET A 136 -2.21 12.98 -2.91
CA MET A 136 -1.62 13.18 -1.58
C MET A 136 -2.58 13.84 -0.61
N VAL A 137 -3.38 14.81 -1.07
CA VAL A 137 -4.44 15.44 -0.27
C VAL A 137 -5.50 14.41 0.13
N ARG A 138 -5.83 13.46 -0.75
CA ARG A 138 -6.70 12.32 -0.41
C ARG A 138 -6.07 11.44 0.68
N ALA A 139 -4.78 11.12 0.57
CA ALA A 139 -4.06 10.36 1.60
C ALA A 139 -4.05 11.12 2.94
N LEU A 140 -3.81 12.43 2.94
CA LEU A 140 -3.89 13.28 4.14
C LEU A 140 -5.28 13.25 4.76
N SER A 141 -6.33 13.38 3.95
CA SER A 141 -7.72 13.31 4.41
C SER A 141 -8.04 11.94 5.02
N ALA A 142 -7.57 10.85 4.41
CA ALA A 142 -7.70 9.49 4.93
C ALA A 142 -6.97 9.31 6.27
N GLN A 143 -5.76 9.85 6.39
CA GLN A 143 -4.96 9.81 7.61
C GLN A 143 -5.66 10.53 8.77
N GLN A 144 -6.28 11.70 8.50
CA GLN A 144 -7.02 12.46 9.51
C GLN A 144 -8.34 11.80 9.92
N GLN A 145 -9.04 11.15 9.00
CA GLN A 145 -10.33 10.51 9.27
C GLN A 145 -10.20 9.10 9.89
N THR A 146 -8.99 8.55 9.94
CA THR A 146 -8.69 7.15 10.29
C THR A 146 -9.34 6.16 9.32
N LEU A 147 -8.58 5.13 8.91
CA LEU A 147 -9.13 4.12 8.00
C LEU A 147 -10.25 3.31 8.68
N LYS A 148 -11.31 3.03 7.92
CA LYS A 148 -12.38 2.13 8.35
C LYS A 148 -11.94 0.69 8.18
N GLN A 149 -11.66 0.00 9.27
CA GLN A 149 -11.38 -1.43 9.24
C GLN A 149 -12.70 -2.20 9.35
N ILE A 150 -13.03 -2.96 8.31
CA ILE A 150 -14.21 -3.85 8.29
C ILE A 150 -13.68 -5.27 8.35
N VAL A 151 -14.07 -6.01 9.38
CA VAL A 151 -13.62 -7.40 9.56
C VAL A 151 -14.80 -8.34 9.43
N ILE A 152 -14.74 -9.27 8.48
CA ILE A 152 -15.71 -10.35 8.35
C ILE A 152 -15.09 -11.60 8.95
N CYS A 153 -15.72 -12.15 9.99
CA CYS A 153 -15.35 -13.45 10.55
C CYS A 153 -16.21 -14.54 9.90
N GLY A 154 -15.59 -15.46 9.15
CA GLY A 154 -16.33 -16.50 8.44
C GLY A 154 -15.48 -17.34 7.49
N ASP A 155 -16.04 -18.45 7.03
CA ASP A 155 -15.42 -19.30 6.00
C ASP A 155 -15.59 -18.62 4.63
N ARG A 156 -14.47 -18.34 3.95
CA ARG A 156 -14.43 -17.73 2.61
C ARG A 156 -15.36 -18.41 1.61
N GLN A 157 -15.55 -19.72 1.72
CA GLN A 157 -16.38 -20.48 0.77
C GLN A 157 -17.86 -20.48 1.11
N ALA A 158 -18.23 -20.15 2.36
CA ALA A 158 -19.60 -20.14 2.82
C ALA A 158 -20.43 -19.02 2.17
N LYS A 159 -21.73 -19.29 1.96
CA LYS A 159 -22.63 -18.39 1.23
C LYS A 159 -22.88 -17.08 1.97
N ASP A 160 -23.01 -17.14 3.29
CA ASP A 160 -23.22 -15.99 4.17
C ASP A 160 -22.00 -15.05 4.20
N THR A 161 -20.79 -15.61 4.23
CA THR A 161 -19.53 -14.87 4.17
C THR A 161 -19.41 -14.14 2.82
N LYS A 162 -19.67 -14.84 1.72
CA LYS A 162 -19.70 -14.24 0.37
C LYS A 162 -20.74 -13.12 0.28
N ALA A 163 -21.91 -13.29 0.90
CA ALA A 163 -22.94 -12.26 0.93
C ALA A 163 -22.50 -11.00 1.69
N LEU A 164 -21.81 -11.15 2.83
CA LEU A 164 -21.26 -10.01 3.58
C LEU A 164 -20.15 -9.29 2.79
N VAL A 165 -19.22 -10.03 2.18
CA VAL A 165 -18.18 -9.44 1.32
C VAL A 165 -18.82 -8.66 0.17
N GLN A 166 -19.81 -9.25 -0.50
CA GLN A 166 -20.54 -8.60 -1.58
C GLN A 166 -21.30 -7.36 -1.12
N CYS A 167 -21.88 -7.37 0.09
CA CYS A 167 -22.51 -6.22 0.70
C CYS A 167 -21.52 -5.05 0.84
N VAL A 168 -20.31 -5.31 1.37
CA VAL A 168 -19.25 -4.30 1.48
C VAL A 168 -18.83 -3.77 0.10
N HIS A 169 -18.74 -4.65 -0.91
CA HIS A 169 -18.39 -4.24 -2.28
C HIS A 169 -19.52 -3.50 -3.01
N SER A 170 -20.78 -3.65 -2.58
CA SER A 170 -21.94 -3.01 -3.21
C SER A 170 -22.07 -1.50 -2.93
N VAL A 171 -21.33 -1.00 -1.95
CA VAL A 171 -21.34 0.41 -1.55
C VAL A 171 -19.95 1.00 -1.60
N TYR A 172 -19.85 2.25 -2.06
CA TYR A 172 -18.60 2.98 -2.02
C TYR A 172 -18.33 3.46 -0.59
N ILE A 173 -17.36 2.83 0.08
CA ILE A 173 -16.87 3.25 1.39
C ILE A 173 -15.43 3.75 1.20
N PRO A 174 -15.20 5.08 1.18
CA PRO A 174 -13.86 5.61 1.04
C PRO A 174 -13.00 5.23 2.26
N ASN A 175 -11.70 5.07 2.03
CA ASN A 175 -10.69 4.88 3.07
C ASN A 175 -10.98 3.66 3.98
N LYS A 176 -11.50 2.56 3.41
CA LYS A 176 -11.67 1.30 4.12
C LYS A 176 -10.51 0.32 3.88
N VAL A 177 -10.39 -0.63 4.78
CA VAL A 177 -9.69 -1.91 4.56
C VAL A 177 -10.65 -3.04 4.91
N LEU A 178 -10.81 -4.01 4.01
CA LEU A 178 -11.65 -5.19 4.22
C LEU A 178 -10.77 -6.40 4.58
N ILE A 179 -11.05 -7.04 5.71
CA ILE A 179 -10.31 -8.19 6.22
C ILE A 179 -11.26 -9.36 6.41
N LEU A 180 -10.95 -10.50 5.79
CA LEU A 180 -11.61 -11.77 6.08
C LEU A 180 -10.79 -12.55 7.11
N ALA A 181 -11.35 -12.70 8.31
CA ALA A 181 -10.80 -13.53 9.37
C ALA A 181 -11.43 -14.93 9.31
N ASP A 182 -10.63 -15.92 8.91
CA ASP A 182 -11.01 -17.33 8.89
C ASP A 182 -11.10 -17.98 10.28
N GLY A 183 -10.69 -17.25 11.32
CA GLY A 183 -10.67 -17.70 12.71
C GLY A 183 -9.49 -18.61 13.03
N ASP A 184 -8.58 -18.87 12.07
CA ASP A 184 -7.36 -19.62 12.30
C ASP A 184 -6.30 -18.70 12.95
N PRO A 185 -5.90 -18.96 14.21
CA PRO A 185 -4.86 -18.16 14.87
C PRO A 185 -3.50 -18.26 14.18
N SER A 186 -3.28 -19.29 13.37
CA SER A 186 -2.06 -19.50 12.61
C SER A 186 -2.07 -18.82 11.24
N SER A 187 -3.20 -18.24 10.79
CA SER A 187 -3.28 -17.58 9.48
C SER A 187 -2.38 -16.34 9.39
N PHE A 188 -2.01 -15.96 8.16
CA PHE A 188 -1.14 -14.80 7.93
C PHE A 188 -1.69 -13.53 8.58
N LEU A 189 -2.98 -13.25 8.39
CA LEU A 189 -3.64 -12.07 8.94
C LEU A 189 -3.68 -12.09 10.47
N SER A 190 -3.98 -13.25 11.09
CA SER A 190 -3.95 -13.39 12.55
C SER A 190 -2.56 -13.13 13.15
N ARG A 191 -1.48 -13.43 12.42
CA ARG A 191 -0.12 -13.07 12.85
C ARG A 191 0.15 -11.57 12.77
N GLN A 192 -0.42 -10.87 11.79
CA GLN A 192 -0.28 -9.41 11.67
C GLN A 192 -1.15 -8.69 12.70
N LEU A 193 -2.41 -9.11 12.85
CA LEU A 193 -3.40 -8.54 13.77
C LEU A 193 -3.89 -9.62 14.75
N PRO A 194 -3.23 -9.80 15.91
CA PRO A 194 -3.56 -10.86 16.85
C PRO A 194 -5.01 -10.87 17.33
N PHE A 195 -5.66 -9.70 17.38
CA PHE A 195 -7.06 -9.59 17.80
C PHE A 195 -8.03 -10.29 16.84
N LEU A 196 -7.67 -10.55 15.58
CA LEU A 196 -8.55 -11.26 14.64
C LEU A 196 -8.89 -12.68 15.15
N SER A 197 -7.97 -13.31 15.89
CA SER A 197 -8.18 -14.63 16.48
C SER A 197 -9.20 -14.65 17.63
N THR A 198 -9.56 -13.48 18.18
CA THR A 198 -10.55 -13.34 19.25
C THR A 198 -11.97 -13.15 18.71
N LEU A 199 -12.10 -12.80 17.43
CA LEU A 199 -13.39 -12.65 16.76
C LEU A 199 -14.06 -14.03 16.56
N ARG A 200 -15.39 -14.03 16.55
CA ARG A 200 -16.19 -15.26 16.47
C ARG A 200 -17.36 -15.07 15.52
N ARG A 201 -17.83 -16.17 14.95
CA ARG A 201 -19.14 -16.22 14.31
C ARG A 201 -20.22 -16.13 15.39
N LEU A 202 -21.23 -15.30 15.19
CA LEU A 202 -22.41 -15.22 16.04
C LEU A 202 -23.51 -16.11 15.46
N GLU A 203 -24.16 -16.90 16.31
CA GLU A 203 -25.25 -17.82 15.90
C GLU A 203 -24.83 -18.76 14.73
N ASP A 204 -23.57 -19.18 14.72
CA ASP A 204 -22.94 -19.98 13.67
C ASP A 204 -22.93 -19.33 12.25
N GLN A 205 -23.25 -18.04 12.17
CA GLN A 205 -23.23 -17.25 10.93
C GLN A 205 -22.00 -16.35 10.82
N ALA A 206 -21.60 -16.08 9.58
CA ALA A 206 -20.58 -15.07 9.29
C ALA A 206 -20.96 -13.73 9.93
N THR A 207 -19.99 -13.06 10.55
CA THR A 207 -20.23 -11.84 11.34
C THR A 207 -19.30 -10.73 10.90
N ALA A 208 -19.85 -9.53 10.67
CA ALA A 208 -19.07 -8.32 10.40
C ALA A 208 -18.85 -7.53 11.71
N TYR A 209 -17.61 -7.08 11.92
CA TYR A 209 -17.14 -6.26 13.03
C TYR A 209 -16.62 -4.92 12.52
#